data_AF-A0A0R3IGX9-F1
#
_entry.id   AF-A0A0R3IGX9-F1
#
_cell.length_a   1.000
_cell.length_b   1.000
_cell.length_c   1.000
_cell.angle_alpha   90.00
_cell.angle_beta   90.00
_cell.angle_gamma   90.00
#
_symmetry.space_group_name_H-M   'P 1'
#
loop_
_entity.id
_entity.type
_entity.pdbx_description
1 polymer ?
#
loop_
_entity_poly.entity_id
_entity_poly.type
_entity_poly.pdbx_seq_one_letter_code
_entity_poly.pdbx_strand_id
1 'polypeptide(L)'
;MSDDKALILEATGVQYQLPLDEAAFFEWLDKIPAVLSYSGYDRTLEIAIAPSAIDEDALSEFVALYRRYHMDPAELQVFADHRLGSWFSAPDRFWHKEIFDRPPPAEDRRKGPLFSGEHIWSIKPTVGTHRNVWPADVDVIEAPDHVVLEATGVLYYSTFDENAFFERLDKIPVVSSYQGQLETLYINVDINSDGDEWDLAELAALYARYDIDMTKLRVLTAVRFGSWFSDPKWWWHKAVFG
;
A
#
# COMPACT_ATOMS: atom_id res chain seq x y z
N MET A 1 23.17 16.64 -25.51
CA MET A 1 22.29 16.29 -24.40
C MET A 1 21.27 15.34 -24.98
N SER A 2 21.31 14.06 -24.61
CA SER A 2 20.35 13.08 -25.14
C SER A 2 18.98 13.48 -24.63
N ASP A 3 18.04 13.64 -25.56
CA ASP A 3 16.63 13.88 -25.30
C ASP A 3 16.05 12.57 -24.76
N ASP A 4 16.33 12.27 -23.49
CA ASP A 4 15.86 11.05 -22.83
C ASP A 4 14.38 11.24 -22.55
N LYS A 5 13.56 10.90 -23.56
CA LYS A 5 12.11 11.05 -23.51
C LYS A 5 11.58 10.37 -22.26
N ALA A 6 10.80 11.09 -21.46
CA ALA A 6 10.18 10.54 -20.26
C ALA A 6 9.39 9.27 -20.59
N LEU A 7 9.54 8.26 -19.74
CA LEU A 7 8.74 7.06 -19.76
C LEU A 7 7.45 7.33 -18.99
N ILE A 8 6.30 6.95 -19.54
CA ILE A 8 4.99 7.21 -18.94
C ILE A 8 4.42 5.90 -18.44
N LEU A 9 4.01 5.87 -17.18
CA LEU A 9 3.12 4.85 -16.65
C LEU A 9 1.70 5.41 -16.52
N GLU A 10 0.70 4.58 -16.81
CA GLU A 10 -0.69 4.91 -16.53
C GLU A 10 -1.15 4.17 -15.26
N ALA A 11 -1.77 4.91 -14.36
CA ALA A 11 -2.41 4.42 -13.15
C ALA A 11 -3.91 4.69 -13.28
N THR A 12 -4.60 3.80 -14.00
CA THR A 12 -6.03 3.94 -14.28
C THR A 12 -6.87 3.29 -13.19
N GLY A 13 -7.86 4.00 -12.67
CA GLY A 13 -8.85 3.47 -11.74
C GLY A 13 -8.33 3.26 -10.31
N VAL A 14 -7.30 4.00 -9.91
CA VAL A 14 -6.77 3.94 -8.54
C VAL A 14 -7.89 4.21 -7.53
N GLN A 15 -7.99 3.37 -6.51
CA GLN A 15 -8.96 3.53 -5.42
C GLN A 15 -8.23 3.85 -4.12
N TYR A 16 -8.50 5.05 -3.61
CA TYR A 16 -8.12 5.47 -2.28
C TYR A 16 -9.26 5.20 -1.32
N GLN A 17 -8.98 4.60 -0.17
CA GLN A 17 -10.01 4.26 0.80
C GLN A 17 -10.41 5.47 1.63
N LEU A 18 -9.45 6.34 1.96
CA LEU A 18 -9.60 7.53 2.79
C LEU A 18 -8.55 8.61 2.43
N PRO A 19 -8.71 9.86 2.89
CA PRO A 19 -7.79 10.95 2.55
C PRO A 19 -6.32 10.71 2.93
N LEU A 20 -6.01 10.05 4.06
CA LEU A 20 -4.61 9.76 4.41
C LEU A 20 -4.03 8.63 3.54
N ASP A 21 -4.87 7.67 3.11
CA ASP A 21 -4.49 6.64 2.13
C ASP A 21 -4.14 7.25 0.77
N GLU A 22 -4.88 8.27 0.35
CA GLU A 22 -4.61 9.06 -0.85
C GLU A 22 -3.32 9.88 -0.70
N ALA A 23 -3.16 10.59 0.42
CA ALA A 23 -1.94 11.36 0.68
C ALA A 23 -0.69 10.45 0.68
N ALA A 24 -0.77 9.28 1.32
CA ALA A 24 0.31 8.30 1.35
C ALA A 24 0.71 7.81 -0.05
N PHE A 25 -0.25 7.67 -0.97
CA PHE A 25 0.03 7.29 -2.36
C PHE A 25 0.92 8.33 -3.05
N PHE A 26 0.53 9.61 -2.96
CA PHE A 26 1.26 10.69 -3.63
C PHE A 26 2.62 10.97 -2.97
N GLU A 27 2.69 10.89 -1.64
CA GLU A 27 3.97 11.01 -0.92
C GLU A 27 4.94 9.87 -1.27
N TRP A 28 4.44 8.65 -1.50
CA TRP A 28 5.28 7.56 -2.00
C TRP A 28 5.81 7.89 -3.40
N LEU A 29 4.96 8.36 -4.32
CA LEU A 29 5.41 8.82 -5.64
C LEU A 29 6.47 9.92 -5.56
N ASP A 30 6.28 10.91 -4.70
CA ASP A 30 7.22 12.03 -4.51
C ASP A 30 8.59 11.54 -3.98
N LYS A 31 8.65 10.38 -3.31
CA LYS A 31 9.88 9.80 -2.77
C LYS A 31 10.65 8.96 -3.77
N ILE A 32 10.02 8.45 -4.82
CA ILE A 32 10.71 7.65 -5.84
C ILE A 32 11.57 8.58 -6.70
N PRO A 33 12.92 8.50 -6.64
CA PRO A 33 13.79 9.49 -7.30
C PRO A 33 13.61 9.58 -8.83
N ALA A 34 13.10 8.52 -9.46
CA ALA A 34 12.85 8.47 -10.88
C ALA A 34 11.57 9.20 -11.32
N VAL A 35 10.65 9.53 -10.40
CA VAL A 35 9.40 10.23 -10.72
C VAL A 35 9.69 11.71 -10.96
N LEU A 36 9.33 12.21 -12.15
CA LEU A 36 9.49 13.61 -12.54
C LEU A 36 8.25 14.44 -12.21
N SER A 37 7.08 13.87 -12.47
CA SER A 37 5.78 14.52 -12.27
C SER A 37 4.66 13.50 -12.41
N TYR A 38 3.48 13.86 -11.93
CA TYR A 38 2.25 13.13 -12.23
C TYR A 38 1.10 14.09 -12.50
N SER A 39 0.16 13.67 -13.35
CA SER A 39 -1.03 14.45 -13.68
C SER A 39 -2.23 13.57 -13.92
N GLY A 40 -3.37 13.92 -13.34
CA GLY A 40 -4.62 13.21 -13.53
C GLY A 40 -5.39 13.71 -14.76
N TYR A 41 -5.94 12.78 -15.54
CA TYR A 41 -6.97 13.05 -16.53
C TYR A 41 -8.05 11.96 -16.48
N ASP A 42 -9.32 12.37 -16.50
CA ASP A 42 -10.47 11.47 -16.29
C ASP A 42 -10.31 10.60 -15.02
N ARG A 43 -10.01 9.30 -15.20
CA ARG A 43 -9.80 8.31 -14.14
C ARG A 43 -8.40 7.71 -14.17
N THR A 44 -7.47 8.38 -14.85
CA THR A 44 -6.10 7.92 -15.08
C THR A 44 -5.13 8.94 -14.53
N LEU A 45 -4.17 8.46 -13.77
CA LEU A 45 -3.00 9.23 -13.38
C LEU A 45 -1.84 8.85 -14.32
N GLU A 46 -1.29 9.83 -15.04
CA GLU A 46 -0.03 9.65 -15.75
C GLU A 46 1.12 9.95 -14.81
N ILE A 47 2.10 9.05 -14.76
CA ILE A 47 3.32 9.20 -13.97
C ILE A 47 4.47 9.29 -14.97
N ALA A 48 5.10 10.46 -15.04
CA ALA A 48 6.26 10.68 -15.90
C ALA A 48 7.54 10.31 -15.15
N ILE A 49 8.38 9.51 -15.78
CA ILE A 49 9.56 8.91 -15.17
C ILE A 49 10.80 9.29 -15.99
N ALA A 50 11.87 9.68 -15.30
CA ALA A 50 13.19 9.90 -15.88
C ALA A 50 13.89 8.54 -16.10
N PRO A 51 14.07 8.07 -17.35
CA PRO A 51 14.65 6.75 -17.59
C PRO A 51 16.07 6.62 -17.01
N SER A 52 16.88 7.67 -17.15
CA SER A 52 18.23 7.73 -16.58
C SER A 52 18.32 7.53 -15.05
N ALA A 53 17.26 7.86 -14.30
CA ALA A 53 17.20 7.76 -12.84
C ALA A 53 16.59 6.44 -12.34
N ILE A 54 16.17 5.54 -13.24
CA ILE A 54 15.63 4.23 -12.85
C ILE A 54 16.77 3.30 -12.46
N ASP A 55 16.72 2.81 -11.21
CA ASP A 55 17.53 1.73 -10.65
C ASP A 55 16.65 0.54 -10.22
N GLU A 56 17.27 -0.48 -9.62
CA GLU A 56 16.57 -1.69 -9.15
C GLU A 56 15.58 -1.39 -8.01
N ASP A 57 15.90 -0.44 -7.15
CA ASP A 57 15.05 -0.01 -6.05
C ASP A 57 13.81 0.69 -6.59
N ALA A 58 13.97 1.67 -7.48
CA ALA A 58 12.84 2.37 -8.13
C ALA A 58 11.89 1.40 -8.86
N LEU A 59 12.43 0.39 -9.57
CA LEU A 59 11.60 -0.64 -10.22
C LEU A 59 10.83 -1.47 -9.19
N SER A 60 11.46 -1.84 -8.08
CA SER A 60 10.79 -2.56 -6.98
C SER A 60 9.71 -1.69 -6.34
N GLU A 61 9.92 -0.38 -6.22
CA GLU A 61 8.93 0.57 -5.71
C GLU A 61 7.70 0.68 -6.62
N PHE A 62 7.87 0.75 -7.94
CA PHE A 62 6.72 0.75 -8.85
C PHE A 62 5.93 -0.55 -8.77
N VAL A 63 6.59 -1.70 -8.62
CA VAL A 63 5.91 -2.98 -8.39
C VAL A 63 5.12 -2.96 -7.08
N ALA A 64 5.72 -2.49 -6.00
CA ALA A 64 5.09 -2.38 -4.69
C ALA A 64 3.86 -1.48 -4.73
N LEU A 65 4.00 -0.27 -5.27
CA LEU A 65 2.93 0.72 -5.39
C LEU A 65 1.76 0.20 -6.25
N TYR A 66 2.05 -0.32 -7.44
CA TYR A 66 1.02 -0.88 -8.33
C TYR A 66 0.27 -2.04 -7.69
N ARG A 67 0.98 -2.89 -6.95
CA ARG A 67 0.38 -4.00 -6.24
C ARG A 67 -0.51 -3.56 -5.09
N ARG A 68 -0.02 -2.65 -4.23
CA ARG A 68 -0.74 -2.10 -3.07
C ARG A 68 -2.01 -1.39 -3.47
N TYR A 69 -1.96 -0.61 -4.55
CA TYR A 69 -3.09 0.17 -5.04
C TYR A 69 -3.93 -0.54 -6.10
N HIS A 70 -3.65 -1.83 -6.33
CA HIS A 70 -4.36 -2.68 -7.29
C HIS A 70 -4.44 -2.08 -8.70
N MET A 71 -3.38 -1.38 -9.12
CA MET A 71 -3.22 -0.87 -10.47
C MET A 71 -2.79 -2.01 -11.40
N ASP A 72 -3.00 -1.87 -12.72
CA ASP A 72 -2.72 -2.97 -13.65
C ASP A 72 -1.22 -3.27 -13.78
N PRO A 73 -0.74 -4.49 -13.43
CA PRO A 73 0.64 -4.91 -13.64
C PRO A 73 1.14 -4.75 -15.08
N ALA A 74 0.26 -4.83 -16.07
CA ALA A 74 0.65 -4.76 -17.48
C ALA A 74 1.33 -3.43 -17.83
N GLU A 75 0.99 -2.35 -17.13
CA GLU A 75 1.59 -1.03 -17.31
C GLU A 75 3.09 -1.03 -17.03
N LEU A 76 3.54 -1.90 -16.12
CA LEU A 76 4.95 -2.04 -15.78
C LEU A 76 5.77 -2.75 -16.87
N GLN A 77 5.13 -3.36 -17.88
CA GLN A 77 5.85 -4.01 -18.98
C GLN A 77 6.69 -3.02 -19.79
N VAL A 78 6.40 -1.72 -19.74
CA VAL A 78 7.21 -0.67 -20.39
C VAL A 78 8.67 -0.69 -19.92
N PHE A 79 8.95 -1.21 -18.72
CA PHE A 79 10.31 -1.35 -18.20
C PHE A 79 11.09 -2.51 -18.83
N ALA A 80 10.46 -3.42 -19.58
CA ALA A 80 11.15 -4.51 -20.26
C ALA A 80 12.16 -4.01 -21.32
N ASP A 81 11.89 -2.87 -21.94
CA ASP A 81 12.76 -2.25 -22.94
C ASP A 81 13.80 -1.28 -22.33
N HIS A 82 13.79 -1.11 -21.01
CA HIS A 82 14.76 -0.29 -20.28
C HIS A 82 16.10 -1.01 -20.09
N ARG A 83 17.17 -0.28 -19.71
CA ARG A 83 18.52 -0.86 -19.47
C ARG A 83 18.54 -1.98 -18.42
N LEU A 84 17.60 -1.94 -17.47
CA LEU A 84 17.40 -2.95 -16.42
C LEU A 84 16.30 -3.96 -16.79
N GLY A 85 15.78 -3.94 -18.01
CA GLY A 85 14.66 -4.79 -18.44
C GLY A 85 14.96 -6.28 -18.31
N SER A 86 16.19 -6.72 -18.58
CA SER A 86 16.58 -8.13 -18.38
C SER A 86 16.55 -8.56 -16.91
N TRP A 87 16.89 -7.66 -15.98
CA TRP A 87 16.78 -7.89 -14.53
C TRP A 87 15.31 -7.86 -14.08
N PHE A 88 14.54 -6.91 -14.59
CA PHE A 88 13.14 -6.68 -14.22
C PHE A 88 12.22 -7.80 -14.69
N SER A 89 12.46 -8.28 -15.91
CA SER A 89 11.73 -9.36 -16.56
C SER A 89 12.35 -10.73 -16.32
N ALA A 90 13.24 -10.88 -15.32
CA ALA A 90 13.82 -12.18 -15.01
C ALA A 90 12.74 -13.13 -14.41
N PRO A 91 12.63 -14.39 -14.87
CA PRO A 91 11.58 -15.33 -14.41
C PRO A 91 11.60 -15.67 -12.92
N ASP A 92 12.70 -15.39 -12.23
CA ASP A 92 12.88 -15.59 -10.79
C ASP A 92 12.38 -14.42 -9.94
N ARG A 93 12.00 -13.29 -10.55
CA ARG A 93 11.35 -12.18 -9.84
C ARG A 93 9.96 -12.58 -9.38
N PHE A 94 9.64 -12.26 -8.14
CA PHE A 94 8.33 -12.63 -7.56
C PHE A 94 7.15 -12.06 -8.35
N TRP A 95 7.35 -10.89 -8.99
CA TRP A 95 6.34 -10.21 -9.80
C TRP A 95 6.28 -10.70 -11.25
N HIS A 96 7.23 -11.51 -11.73
CA HIS A 96 7.38 -11.81 -13.15
C HIS A 96 6.07 -12.31 -13.76
N LYS A 97 5.48 -13.36 -13.15
CA LYS A 97 4.26 -13.98 -13.67
C LYS A 97 3.09 -13.00 -13.68
N GLU A 98 3.03 -12.12 -12.69
CA GLU A 98 1.95 -11.14 -12.57
C GLU A 98 2.07 -10.05 -13.64
N ILE A 99 3.28 -9.65 -14.03
CA ILE A 99 3.52 -8.57 -15.01
C ILE A 99 3.60 -9.09 -16.44
N PHE A 100 4.28 -10.23 -16.69
CA PHE A 100 4.69 -10.67 -18.03
C PHE A 100 3.91 -11.87 -18.58
N ASP A 101 3.21 -12.66 -17.75
CA ASP A 101 2.35 -13.75 -18.26
C ASP A 101 0.97 -13.24 -18.75
N ARG A 102 0.86 -11.94 -19.00
CA ARG A 102 -0.36 -11.25 -19.49
C ARG A 102 -0.04 -10.41 -20.73
N PRO A 103 -1.04 -10.16 -21.60
CA PRO A 103 -0.83 -9.27 -22.73
C PRO A 103 -0.48 -7.84 -22.26
N PRO A 104 0.33 -7.09 -23.04
CA PRO A 104 0.58 -5.68 -22.80
C PRO A 104 -0.73 -4.87 -22.69
N PRO A 105 -0.69 -3.66 -22.11
CA PRO A 105 -1.84 -2.77 -22.09
C PRO A 105 -2.37 -2.54 -23.51
N ALA A 106 -3.66 -2.80 -23.73
CA ALA A 106 -4.27 -2.49 -25.01
C ALA A 106 -4.49 -0.97 -25.12
N GLU A 107 -4.11 -0.35 -26.25
CA GLU A 107 -4.23 1.09 -26.49
C GLU A 107 -5.65 1.66 -26.24
N ASP A 108 -6.71 0.85 -26.38
CA ASP A 108 -8.12 1.28 -26.28
C ASP A 108 -8.77 0.99 -24.90
N ARG A 109 -8.01 0.57 -23.88
CA ARG A 109 -8.54 0.34 -22.51
C ARG A 109 -9.16 1.59 -21.87
N ARG A 110 -8.80 2.78 -22.39
CA ARG A 110 -9.39 4.08 -22.04
C ARG A 110 -10.92 4.12 -22.21
N LYS A 111 -11.52 3.20 -22.97
CA LYS A 111 -12.98 3.13 -23.23
C LYS A 111 -13.68 1.91 -22.63
N GLY A 112 -12.94 1.00 -21.99
CA GLY A 112 -13.50 -0.20 -21.37
C GLY A 112 -14.14 0.08 -19.99
N PRO A 113 -15.04 -0.80 -19.52
CA PRO A 113 -15.47 -0.77 -18.12
C PRO A 113 -14.26 -0.96 -17.21
N LEU A 114 -14.19 -0.15 -16.14
CA LEU A 114 -13.21 -0.35 -15.07
C LEU A 114 -13.40 -1.75 -14.50
N PHE A 115 -12.31 -2.52 -14.49
CA PHE A 115 -12.08 -3.74 -13.72
C PHE A 115 -13.33 -4.58 -13.39
N SER A 116 -13.43 -5.75 -14.00
CA SER A 116 -14.43 -6.77 -13.70
C SER A 116 -14.19 -7.44 -12.34
N GLY A 117 -13.96 -6.70 -11.25
CA GLY A 117 -13.90 -7.22 -9.87
C GLY A 117 -12.91 -8.37 -9.59
N GLU A 118 -12.08 -8.77 -10.56
CA GLU A 118 -11.07 -9.79 -10.40
C GLU A 118 -9.79 -9.14 -9.88
N HIS A 119 -9.28 -9.64 -8.75
CA HIS A 119 -7.99 -9.21 -8.22
C HIS A 119 -6.90 -9.47 -9.26
N ILE A 120 -6.35 -8.38 -9.78
CA ILE A 120 -5.39 -8.37 -10.89
C ILE A 120 -4.02 -8.90 -10.46
N TRP A 121 -3.71 -8.73 -9.16
CA TRP A 121 -2.55 -9.27 -8.47
C TRP A 121 -2.95 -10.54 -7.71
N SER A 122 -2.03 -11.50 -7.54
CA SER A 122 -2.31 -12.64 -6.67
C SER A 122 -2.44 -12.15 -5.23
N ILE A 123 -3.56 -12.45 -4.57
CA ILE A 123 -3.79 -12.14 -3.14
C ILE A 123 -3.01 -13.11 -2.25
N LYS A 124 -2.34 -14.15 -2.79
CA LYS A 124 -1.61 -15.06 -1.92
C LYS A 124 -0.47 -14.28 -1.24
N PRO A 125 -0.38 -14.25 0.10
CA PRO A 125 0.69 -13.60 0.85
C PRO A 125 2.03 -14.36 0.73
N THR A 126 2.27 -15.07 -0.37
CA THR A 126 3.51 -15.81 -0.63
C THR A 126 4.53 -14.95 -1.38
N VAL A 127 4.24 -13.68 -1.57
CA VAL A 127 5.02 -12.74 -2.37
C VAL A 127 5.20 -11.47 -1.55
N GLY A 128 6.44 -10.97 -1.55
CA GLY A 128 6.98 -10.07 -0.53
C GLY A 128 8.45 -10.44 -0.32
N THR A 129 9.32 -9.44 -0.20
CA THR A 129 10.78 -9.67 -0.12
C THR A 129 11.24 -9.88 1.30
N HIS A 130 10.47 -9.37 2.27
CA HIS A 130 10.80 -9.41 3.68
C HIS A 130 9.55 -9.40 4.55
N ARG A 131 9.63 -10.16 5.65
CA ARG A 131 8.80 -10.00 6.83
C ARG A 131 9.69 -9.32 7.85
N ASN A 132 9.23 -8.24 8.45
CA ASN A 132 10.02 -7.62 9.49
C ASN A 132 10.02 -8.46 10.75
N VAL A 133 11.22 -8.61 11.31
CA VAL A 133 11.43 -8.99 12.71
C VAL A 133 11.65 -7.68 13.43
N TRP A 134 10.57 -7.14 13.97
CA TRP A 134 10.59 -5.90 14.74
C TRP A 134 11.60 -6.02 15.89
N PRO A 135 12.34 -4.96 16.23
CA PRO A 135 13.31 -5.03 17.31
C PRO A 135 12.61 -5.46 18.61
N ALA A 136 12.98 -6.65 19.08
CA ALA A 136 12.52 -7.18 20.35
C ALA A 136 13.12 -6.35 21.49
N ASP A 137 12.39 -6.34 22.61
CA ASP A 137 12.81 -5.86 23.94
C ASP A 137 12.30 -4.47 24.36
N VAL A 138 10.98 -4.27 24.30
CA VAL A 138 10.31 -3.36 25.24
C VAL A 138 9.03 -4.02 25.73
N ASP A 139 8.80 -4.01 27.04
CA ASP A 139 7.54 -4.46 27.63
C ASP A 139 6.36 -3.73 26.96
N VAL A 140 5.34 -4.49 26.54
CA VAL A 140 4.07 -3.93 26.08
C VAL A 140 3.56 -3.04 27.22
N ILE A 141 3.57 -1.73 27.01
CA ILE A 141 3.00 -0.80 27.96
C ILE A 141 1.49 -0.93 27.81
N GLU A 142 0.90 -1.87 28.55
CA GLU A 142 -0.54 -1.91 28.79
C GLU A 142 -0.90 -0.68 29.64
N ALA A 143 -1.03 0.46 28.97
CA ALA A 143 -1.58 1.65 29.56
C ALA A 143 -3.11 1.47 29.66
N PRO A 144 -3.73 1.76 30.81
CA PRO A 144 -5.17 1.58 31.00
C PRO A 144 -6.03 2.42 30.03
N ASP A 145 -5.43 3.46 29.44
CA ASP A 145 -6.07 4.35 28.48
C ASP A 145 -5.78 3.99 27.01
N HIS A 146 -5.22 2.80 26.74
CA HIS A 146 -4.87 2.37 25.40
C HIS A 146 -5.51 1.03 25.04
N VAL A 147 -5.79 0.86 23.75
CA VAL A 147 -6.09 -0.44 23.14
C VAL A 147 -4.91 -0.84 22.26
N VAL A 148 -4.54 -2.12 22.31
CA VAL A 148 -3.45 -2.66 21.49
C VAL A 148 -4.03 -3.39 20.28
N LEU A 149 -3.60 -3.00 19.08
CA LEU A 149 -3.88 -3.72 17.84
C LEU A 149 -2.72 -4.63 17.46
N GLU A 150 -3.02 -5.76 16.84
CA GLU A 150 -2.03 -6.71 16.34
C GLU A 150 -1.99 -6.70 14.82
N ALA A 151 -0.83 -6.37 14.25
CA ALA A 151 -0.52 -6.56 12.84
C ALA A 151 0.54 -7.68 12.71
N THR A 152 0.09 -8.90 12.43
CA THR A 152 0.97 -10.08 12.36
C THR A 152 1.29 -10.46 10.92
N GLY A 153 2.55 -10.76 10.65
CA GLY A 153 2.98 -11.28 9.36
C GLY A 153 2.87 -10.27 8.22
N VAL A 154 2.99 -8.97 8.52
CA VAL A 154 2.99 -7.92 7.50
C VAL A 154 4.13 -8.17 6.52
N LEU A 155 3.78 -8.26 5.25
CA LEU A 155 4.73 -8.46 4.15
C LEU A 155 4.97 -7.15 3.46
N TYR A 156 6.22 -6.86 3.15
CA TYR A 156 6.62 -5.67 2.42
C TYR A 156 7.30 -6.06 1.11
N TYR A 157 7.02 -5.29 0.05
CA TYR A 157 7.51 -5.56 -1.29
C TYR A 157 8.83 -4.85 -1.59
N SER A 158 9.11 -3.76 -0.89
CA SER A 158 10.28 -2.90 -1.06
C SER A 158 10.57 -2.12 0.23
N THR A 159 11.71 -1.45 0.29
CA THR A 159 12.09 -0.63 1.46
C THR A 159 11.19 0.60 1.61
N PHE A 160 10.73 1.26 0.53
CA PHE A 160 9.82 2.39 0.71
C PHE A 160 8.39 1.95 1.01
N ASP A 161 7.96 0.75 0.60
CA ASP A 161 6.69 0.16 1.06
C ASP A 161 6.69 -0.01 2.58
N GLU A 162 7.79 -0.54 3.13
CA GLU A 162 7.99 -0.64 4.58
C GLU A 162 7.96 0.74 5.25
N ASN A 163 8.74 1.70 4.74
CA ASN A 163 8.76 3.05 5.32
C ASN A 163 7.40 3.75 5.23
N ALA A 164 6.68 3.61 4.11
CA ALA A 164 5.36 4.20 3.91
C ALA A 164 4.33 3.65 4.90
N PHE A 165 4.45 2.38 5.30
CA PHE A 165 3.63 1.79 6.36
C PHE A 165 3.83 2.51 7.69
N PHE A 166 5.10 2.71 8.11
CA PHE A 166 5.43 3.36 9.38
C PHE A 166 5.08 4.83 9.39
N GLU A 167 5.41 5.55 8.33
CA GLU A 167 5.07 6.96 8.21
C GLU A 167 3.56 7.18 8.21
N ARG A 168 2.78 6.25 7.65
CA ARG A 168 1.32 6.31 7.74
C ARG A 168 0.85 6.08 9.17
N LEU A 169 1.42 5.13 9.92
CA LEU A 169 1.12 4.96 11.34
C LEU A 169 1.44 6.22 12.14
N ASP A 170 2.60 6.84 11.91
CA ASP A 170 3.03 8.07 12.59
C ASP A 170 2.10 9.27 12.32
N LYS A 171 1.33 9.23 11.22
CA LYS A 171 0.38 10.28 10.82
C LYS A 171 -1.04 10.05 11.31
N ILE A 172 -1.38 8.87 11.83
CA ILE A 172 -2.72 8.59 12.36
C ILE A 172 -2.77 9.13 13.81
N PRO A 173 -3.57 10.17 14.11
CA PRO A 173 -3.56 10.84 15.41
C PRO A 173 -3.83 9.93 16.62
N VAL A 174 -4.67 8.91 16.45
CA VAL A 174 -5.01 7.96 17.52
C VAL A 174 -3.89 6.97 17.83
N VAL A 175 -2.86 6.85 16.98
CA VAL A 175 -1.71 5.96 17.19
C VAL A 175 -0.69 6.68 18.07
N SER A 176 -0.47 6.17 19.28
CA SER A 176 0.47 6.79 20.23
C SER A 176 1.88 6.17 20.15
N SER A 177 1.97 4.88 19.82
CA SER A 177 3.22 4.17 19.63
C SER A 177 2.99 2.82 18.97
N TYR A 178 4.07 2.21 18.50
CA TYR A 178 4.07 0.81 18.08
C TYR A 178 5.38 0.15 18.48
N GLN A 179 5.31 -1.14 18.71
CA GLN A 179 6.42 -2.00 19.11
C GLN A 179 6.21 -3.32 18.41
N GLY A 180 7.27 -4.06 18.12
CA GLY A 180 7.04 -5.40 17.61
C GLY A 180 7.87 -6.45 18.28
N GLN A 181 7.36 -7.66 18.14
CA GLN A 181 7.82 -8.84 18.81
C GLN A 181 7.62 -10.00 17.83
N LEU A 182 8.72 -10.67 17.48
CA LEU A 182 8.71 -11.73 16.45
C LEU A 182 8.09 -11.21 15.14
N GLU A 183 7.02 -11.84 14.65
CA GLU A 183 6.31 -11.46 13.42
C GLU A 183 5.12 -10.50 13.68
N THR A 184 4.90 -10.04 14.91
CA THR A 184 3.75 -9.22 15.28
C THR A 184 4.17 -7.80 15.64
N LEU A 185 3.55 -6.82 15.00
CA LEU A 185 3.58 -5.42 15.41
C LEU A 185 2.36 -5.14 16.30
N TYR A 186 2.63 -4.69 17.51
CA TYR A 186 1.65 -4.18 18.47
C TYR A 186 1.55 -2.67 18.31
N ILE A 187 0.37 -2.17 17.98
CA ILE A 187 0.09 -0.75 17.77
C ILE A 187 -0.77 -0.25 18.92
N ASN A 188 -0.28 0.70 19.70
CA ASN A 188 -1.00 1.32 20.79
C ASN A 188 -1.88 2.45 20.26
N VAL A 189 -3.18 2.35 20.53
CA VAL A 189 -4.19 3.33 20.16
C VAL A 189 -4.69 4.00 21.43
N ASP A 190 -4.53 5.32 21.51
CA ASP A 190 -4.98 6.13 22.64
C ASP A 190 -6.50 6.36 22.59
N ILE A 191 -7.19 5.84 23.61
CA ILE A 191 -8.65 5.92 23.76
C ILE A 191 -9.11 7.37 24.02
N ASN A 192 -8.22 8.19 24.58
CA ASN A 192 -8.47 9.56 25.00
C ASN A 192 -7.85 10.59 24.04
N SER A 193 -7.32 10.17 22.90
CA SER A 193 -6.73 11.10 21.93
C SER A 193 -7.73 12.17 21.48
N ASP A 194 -7.19 13.34 21.12
CA ASP A 194 -7.95 14.45 20.54
C ASP A 194 -8.40 14.19 19.09
N GLY A 195 -8.16 12.97 18.58
CA GLY A 195 -8.57 12.51 17.27
C GLY A 195 -10.09 12.41 17.10
N ASP A 196 -10.52 12.14 15.87
CA ASP A 196 -11.91 11.93 15.52
C ASP A 196 -12.20 10.48 15.08
N GLU A 197 -13.47 10.18 14.78
CA GLU A 197 -13.86 8.83 14.39
C GLU A 197 -13.18 8.31 13.11
N TRP A 198 -12.77 9.19 12.19
CA TRP A 198 -12.14 8.82 10.93
C TRP A 198 -10.71 8.34 11.11
N ASP A 199 -10.04 8.70 12.19
CA ASP A 199 -8.74 8.17 12.55
C ASP A 199 -8.80 6.63 12.77
N LEU A 200 -9.92 6.11 13.29
CA LEU A 200 -10.15 4.66 13.37
C LEU A 200 -10.36 4.03 11.99
N ALA A 201 -11.00 4.76 11.08
CA ALA A 201 -11.17 4.31 9.71
C ALA A 201 -9.82 4.25 8.97
N GLU A 202 -8.88 5.14 9.29
CA GLU A 202 -7.53 5.10 8.72
C GLU A 202 -6.76 3.83 9.11
N LEU A 203 -6.97 3.31 10.31
CA LEU A 203 -6.46 1.99 10.72
C LEU A 203 -7.11 0.87 9.90
N ALA A 204 -8.42 0.92 9.67
CA ALA A 204 -9.10 -0.03 8.79
C ALA A 204 -8.58 0.02 7.35
N ALA A 205 -8.30 1.23 6.85
CA ALA A 205 -7.76 1.40 5.51
C ALA A 205 -6.31 0.89 5.40
N LEU A 206 -5.47 1.16 6.40
CA LEU A 206 -4.13 0.62 6.49
C LEU A 206 -4.14 -0.92 6.52
N TYR A 207 -4.98 -1.52 7.37
CA TYR A 207 -5.07 -2.98 7.48
C TYR A 207 -5.51 -3.62 6.16
N ALA A 208 -6.51 -3.04 5.49
CA ALA A 208 -6.94 -3.53 4.20
C ALA A 208 -5.85 -3.38 3.12
N ARG A 209 -5.13 -2.26 3.08
CA ARG A 209 -4.05 -1.99 2.12
C ARG A 209 -2.87 -2.94 2.28
N TYR A 210 -2.58 -3.34 3.53
CA TYR A 210 -1.46 -4.21 3.86
C TYR A 210 -1.83 -5.69 3.98
N ASP A 211 -3.07 -6.07 3.65
CA ASP A 211 -3.60 -7.44 3.78
C ASP A 211 -3.42 -8.00 5.20
N ILE A 212 -3.62 -7.14 6.20
CA ILE A 212 -3.58 -7.50 7.61
C ILE A 212 -4.95 -8.01 8.02
N ASP A 213 -5.00 -9.00 8.92
CA ASP A 213 -6.25 -9.55 9.44
C ASP A 213 -7.16 -8.46 10.05
N MET A 214 -8.18 -8.06 9.29
CA MET A 214 -9.14 -7.03 9.66
C MET A 214 -9.92 -7.37 10.95
N THR A 215 -10.00 -8.65 11.34
CA THR A 215 -10.69 -9.05 12.58
C THR A 215 -9.97 -8.56 13.84
N LYS A 216 -8.67 -8.25 13.74
CA LYS A 216 -7.88 -7.67 14.83
C LYS A 216 -8.34 -6.28 15.22
N LEU A 217 -9.03 -5.56 14.33
CA LEU A 217 -9.60 -4.24 14.62
C LEU A 217 -10.85 -4.29 15.51
N ARG A 218 -11.41 -5.48 15.82
CA ARG A 218 -12.57 -5.62 16.70
C ARG A 218 -12.36 -4.98 18.07
N VAL A 219 -11.12 -4.93 18.57
CA VAL A 219 -10.82 -4.32 19.87
C VAL A 219 -11.12 -2.81 19.91
N LEU A 220 -11.19 -2.14 18.75
CA LEU A 220 -11.56 -0.72 18.65
C LEU A 220 -13.02 -0.46 19.10
N THR A 221 -13.86 -1.49 19.24
CA THR A 221 -15.20 -1.31 19.83
C THR A 221 -15.16 -0.85 21.28
N ALA A 222 -14.04 -1.03 21.97
CA ALA A 222 -13.85 -0.60 23.35
C ALA A 222 -13.49 0.89 23.48
N VAL A 223 -13.20 1.59 22.38
CA VAL A 223 -12.77 3.00 22.41
C VAL A 223 -13.93 3.98 22.30
N ARG A 224 -13.69 5.28 22.52
CA ARG A 224 -14.69 6.36 22.48
C ARG A 224 -15.61 6.31 21.24
N PHE A 225 -15.06 6.01 20.07
CA PHE A 225 -15.80 5.93 18.80
C PHE A 225 -16.13 4.50 18.36
N GLY A 226 -16.04 3.53 19.28
CA GLY A 226 -16.26 2.12 18.96
C GLY A 226 -17.64 1.81 18.39
N SER A 227 -18.69 2.48 18.88
CA SER A 227 -20.05 2.33 18.34
C SER A 227 -20.16 2.80 16.88
N TRP A 228 -19.54 3.93 16.56
CA TRP A 228 -19.44 4.45 15.19
C TRP A 228 -18.64 3.50 14.29
N PHE A 229 -17.50 3.00 14.77
CA PHE A 229 -16.63 2.11 14.02
C PHE A 229 -17.32 0.77 13.69
N SER A 230 -18.17 0.29 14.61
CA SER A 230 -18.97 -0.92 14.45
C SER A 230 -20.27 -0.75 13.65
N ASP A 231 -20.54 0.41 13.07
CA ASP A 231 -21.77 0.63 12.30
C ASP A 231 -21.75 -0.21 10.99
N PRO A 232 -22.77 -1.06 10.73
CA PRO A 232 -22.85 -1.90 9.54
C PRO A 232 -22.82 -1.17 8.19
N LYS A 233 -23.04 0.15 8.18
CA LYS A 233 -23.01 0.94 6.94
C LYS A 233 -21.59 1.12 6.36
N TRP A 234 -20.55 0.93 7.15
CA TRP A 234 -19.17 1.17 6.72
C TRP A 234 -18.61 0.00 5.92
N TRP A 235 -17.74 0.31 4.95
CA TRP A 235 -17.20 -0.69 4.03
C TRP A 235 -16.38 -1.78 4.73
N TRP A 236 -15.70 -1.43 5.83
CA TRP A 236 -14.87 -2.37 6.60
C TRP A 236 -15.70 -3.30 7.49
N HIS A 237 -16.96 -2.97 7.79
CA HIS A 237 -17.73 -3.67 8.83
C HIS A 237 -17.78 -5.19 8.60
N LYS A 238 -18.05 -5.62 7.36
CA LYS A 238 -18.10 -7.05 7.03
C LYS A 238 -16.75 -7.74 7.23
N ALA A 239 -15.64 -7.08 6.89
CA ALA A 239 -14.30 -7.65 7.05
C ALA A 239 -13.87 -7.71 8.52
N VAL A 240 -14.27 -6.70 9.33
CA VAL A 240 -13.95 -6.64 10.75
C VAL A 240 -14.85 -7.57 11.57
N PHE A 241 -16.17 -7.51 11.40
CA PHE A 241 -17.16 -8.13 12.31
C PHE A 241 -17.94 -9.31 11.73
N GLY A 242 -17.83 -9.57 10.42
CA GLY A 242 -18.54 -10.65 9.72
C GLY A 242 -17.96 -12.03 9.92
#